data_AF-A0A644XDW5-F1
#
_entry.id   AF-A0A644XDW5-F1
#
_cell.length_a   1.000
_cell.length_b   1.000
_cell.length_c   1.000
_cell.angle_alpha   90.00
_cell.angle_beta   90.00
_cell.angle_gamma   90.00
#
_symmetry.space_group_name_H-M   'P 1'
#
loop_
_entity.id
_entity.type
_entity.pdbx_description
1 polymer ?
#
loop_
_entity_poly.entity_id
_entity_poly.type
_entity_poly.pdbx_seq_one_letter_code
_entity_poly.pdbx_strand_id
1 'polypeptide(L)'
;MPLYQPNIKFSDCWSSVGGITFYHRHKKCYWRRKPAPIFPGTMRQMDHQAVHLRALASWRSLPHLVQLQWSDFAKGVTAHRPPFLNENHISGYNLFVSAYHGFASLGNEHVPTPKPFEEFPPFDAEFISAQVVGESDLLMQFSLSVYGTGEPLRYRTLGKIQLVAPGRGCHPGKMRNFLSAEVQSAPQNPRIISFTISNYRDVWSLDLPEFTLHLRYLLLDNITGYRNLHKSLSCSFSL
;
A
#
# COMPACT_ATOMS: atom_id res chain seq x y z
N MET A 1 -31.00 0.99 9.31
CA MET A 1 -29.80 0.31 9.85
C MET A 1 -30.02 0.07 11.34
N PRO A 2 -29.85 -1.16 11.84
CA PRO A 2 -30.16 -1.50 13.22
C PRO A 2 -29.19 -0.81 14.21
N LEU A 3 -29.77 -0.24 15.26
CA LEU A 3 -29.04 0.31 16.40
C LEU A 3 -28.44 -0.88 17.20
N TYR A 4 -27.18 -0.77 17.60
CA TYR A 4 -26.60 -1.72 18.53
C TYR A 4 -27.17 -1.44 19.94
N GLN A 5 -27.71 -2.48 20.58
CA GLN A 5 -28.09 -2.41 21.99
C GLN A 5 -26.97 -3.01 22.83
N PRO A 6 -26.33 -2.21 23.69
CA PRO A 6 -25.32 -2.70 24.61
C PRO A 6 -25.83 -3.84 25.48
N ASN A 7 -24.94 -4.74 25.87
CA ASN A 7 -25.25 -5.80 26.83
C ASN A 7 -24.23 -5.78 27.97
N ILE A 8 -24.41 -6.69 28.93
CA ILE A 8 -23.60 -6.75 30.16
C ILE A 8 -22.10 -6.88 29.86
N LYS A 9 -21.72 -7.46 28.70
CA LYS A 9 -20.32 -7.70 28.33
C LYS A 9 -19.70 -6.57 27.50
N PHE A 10 -20.51 -5.84 26.74
CA PHE A 10 -20.03 -4.83 25.81
C PHE A 10 -20.93 -3.60 25.83
N SER A 11 -20.40 -2.50 26.34
CA SER A 11 -21.05 -1.19 26.38
C SER A 11 -21.02 -0.48 25.02
N ASP A 12 -20.00 -0.77 24.21
CA ASP A 12 -19.78 -0.17 22.90
C ASP A 12 -19.03 -1.14 21.97
N CYS A 13 -19.22 -0.98 20.67
CA CYS A 13 -18.61 -1.83 19.65
C CYS A 13 -17.91 -0.98 18.60
N TRP A 14 -16.58 -1.07 18.58
CA TRP A 14 -15.73 -0.48 17.56
C TRP A 14 -15.13 -1.61 16.75
N SER A 15 -15.11 -1.48 15.41
CA SER A 15 -14.62 -2.49 14.44
C SER A 15 -15.69 -3.45 13.90
N SER A 16 -15.24 -4.42 13.11
CA SER A 16 -16.05 -5.48 12.52
C SER A 16 -15.76 -6.82 13.18
N VAL A 17 -16.80 -7.62 13.42
CA VAL A 17 -16.68 -8.99 13.95
C VAL A 17 -17.42 -9.93 13.01
N GLY A 18 -16.69 -10.89 12.42
CA GLY A 18 -17.22 -11.79 11.40
C GLY A 18 -17.88 -11.04 10.24
N GLY A 19 -19.14 -11.38 9.97
CA GLY A 19 -19.98 -10.76 8.95
C GLY A 19 -20.67 -9.46 9.38
N ILE A 20 -20.36 -8.90 10.54
CA ILE A 20 -20.97 -7.66 11.06
C ILE A 20 -19.91 -6.54 11.12
N THR A 21 -20.31 -5.32 10.77
CA THR A 21 -19.50 -4.11 10.93
C THR A 21 -20.27 -3.10 11.79
N PHE A 22 -19.62 -2.62 12.86
CA PHE A 22 -20.14 -1.56 13.72
C PHE A 22 -19.61 -0.19 13.28
N TYR A 23 -20.41 0.85 13.44
CA TYR A 23 -20.03 2.23 13.16
C TYR A 23 -20.90 3.20 13.95
N HIS A 24 -20.36 4.39 14.23
CA HIS A 24 -21.02 5.40 15.04
C HIS A 24 -21.54 6.55 14.18
N ARG A 25 -22.79 6.96 14.43
CA ARG A 25 -23.38 8.16 13.82
C ARG A 25 -24.18 8.89 14.89
N HIS A 26 -23.96 10.20 15.03
CA HIS A 26 -24.61 11.02 16.07
C HIS A 26 -24.51 10.40 17.49
N LYS A 27 -23.30 9.96 17.89
CA LYS A 27 -23.01 9.31 19.19
C LYS A 27 -23.78 8.01 19.46
N LYS A 28 -24.43 7.42 18.45
CA LYS A 28 -25.12 6.13 18.54
C LYS A 28 -24.35 5.08 17.74
N CYS A 29 -24.18 3.89 18.32
CA CYS A 29 -23.56 2.75 17.65
C CYS A 29 -24.61 2.01 16.81
N TYR A 30 -24.30 1.80 15.54
CA TYR A 30 -25.12 1.03 14.60
C TYR A 30 -24.32 -0.15 14.09
N TRP A 31 -25.02 -1.14 13.56
CA TRP A 31 -24.37 -2.25 12.86
C TRP A 31 -25.00 -2.49 11.49
N ARG A 32 -24.22 -3.13 10.62
CA ARG A 32 -24.70 -3.68 9.35
C ARG A 32 -24.04 -5.02 9.08
N ARG A 33 -24.74 -5.90 8.38
CA ARG A 33 -24.07 -7.06 7.76
C ARG A 33 -23.14 -6.56 6.67
N LYS A 34 -21.95 -7.12 6.61
CA LYS A 34 -21.02 -6.88 5.51
C LYS A 34 -21.68 -7.39 4.23
N PRO A 35 -21.62 -6.62 3.13
CA PRO A 35 -22.04 -7.13 1.84
C PRO A 35 -21.22 -8.37 1.51
N ALA A 36 -21.90 -9.45 1.14
CA ALA A 36 -21.30 -10.70 0.68
C ALA A 36 -21.65 -10.89 -0.81
N PRO A 37 -21.13 -10.03 -1.70
CA PRO A 37 -21.40 -10.18 -3.12
C PRO A 37 -20.81 -11.50 -3.60
N ILE A 38 -21.57 -12.24 -4.40
CA ILE A 38 -21.07 -13.41 -5.14
C ILE A 38 -20.31 -12.87 -6.34
N PHE A 39 -19.08 -12.42 -6.09
CA PHE A 39 -18.15 -12.01 -7.13
C PHE A 39 -16.91 -12.89 -6.98
N PRO A 40 -16.54 -13.70 -8.00
CA PRO A 40 -15.42 -14.62 -7.89
C PRO A 40 -14.06 -13.92 -7.74
N GLY A 41 -14.02 -12.58 -7.83
CA GLY A 41 -12.80 -11.80 -7.89
C GLY A 41 -12.26 -11.78 -9.32
N THR A 42 -11.60 -10.68 -9.69
CA THR A 42 -10.75 -10.70 -10.89
C THR A 42 -9.51 -11.55 -10.63
N MET A 43 -8.82 -12.03 -11.67
CA MET A 43 -7.58 -12.81 -11.52
C MET A 43 -6.59 -12.11 -10.58
N ARG A 44 -6.39 -10.80 -10.76
CA ARG A 44 -5.50 -9.99 -9.91
C ARG A 44 -5.97 -9.89 -8.45
N GLN A 45 -7.27 -9.93 -8.19
CA GLN A 45 -7.80 -9.98 -6.82
C GLN A 45 -7.55 -11.33 -6.19
N MET A 46 -7.66 -12.42 -6.95
CA MET A 46 -7.31 -13.76 -6.50
C MET A 46 -5.81 -13.88 -6.21
N ASP A 47 -4.95 -13.31 -7.06
CA ASP A 47 -3.49 -13.27 -6.83
C ASP A 47 -3.15 -12.54 -5.52
N HIS A 48 -3.74 -11.36 -5.31
CA HIS A 48 -3.56 -10.60 -4.08
C HIS A 48 -4.10 -11.36 -2.85
N GLN A 49 -5.24 -12.04 -2.98
CA GLN A 49 -5.78 -12.87 -1.91
C GLN A 49 -4.86 -14.05 -1.61
N ALA A 50 -4.26 -14.67 -2.62
CA ALA A 50 -3.32 -15.78 -2.45
C ALA A 50 -2.09 -15.35 -1.63
N VAL A 51 -1.53 -14.17 -1.89
CA VAL A 51 -0.44 -13.59 -1.06
C VAL A 51 -0.89 -13.46 0.40
N HIS A 52 -2.10 -12.94 0.63
CA HIS A 52 -2.61 -12.81 2.00
C HIS A 52 -2.79 -14.17 2.69
N LEU A 53 -3.31 -15.18 1.99
CA LEU A 53 -3.48 -16.53 2.53
C LEU A 53 -2.12 -17.18 2.88
N ARG A 54 -1.09 -16.96 2.06
CA ARG A 54 0.28 -17.42 2.38
C ARG A 54 0.87 -16.70 3.59
N ALA A 55 0.63 -15.40 3.73
CA ALA A 55 0.99 -14.65 4.94
C ALA A 55 0.29 -15.23 6.19
N LEU A 56 -1.00 -15.56 6.11
CA LEU A 56 -1.74 -16.19 7.21
C LEU A 56 -1.16 -17.56 7.60
N ALA A 57 -0.87 -18.39 6.60
CA ALA A 57 -0.25 -19.69 6.83
C ALA A 57 1.12 -19.55 7.50
N SER A 58 1.94 -18.62 6.99
CA SER A 58 3.27 -18.34 7.54
C SER A 58 3.20 -17.87 8.99
N TRP A 59 2.29 -16.95 9.32
CA TRP A 59 2.08 -16.48 10.70
C TRP A 59 1.74 -17.64 11.65
N ARG A 60 0.85 -18.54 11.22
CA ARG A 60 0.43 -19.70 12.02
C ARG A 60 1.56 -20.70 12.25
N SER A 61 2.51 -20.80 11.32
CA SER A 61 3.68 -21.67 11.46
C SER A 61 4.80 -21.08 12.31
N LEU A 62 4.74 -19.79 12.67
CA LEU A 62 5.79 -19.17 13.49
C LEU A 62 5.81 -19.78 14.91
N PRO A 63 7.00 -20.00 15.48
CA PRO A 63 7.11 -20.30 16.91
C PRO A 63 6.46 -19.20 17.76
N HIS A 64 5.81 -19.59 18.86
CA HIS A 64 5.10 -18.64 19.73
C HIS A 64 6.00 -17.50 20.23
N LEU A 65 7.26 -17.79 20.55
CA LEU A 65 8.25 -16.78 20.96
C LEU A 65 8.48 -15.71 19.89
N VAL A 66 8.47 -16.09 18.61
CA VAL A 66 8.61 -15.15 17.48
C VAL A 66 7.35 -14.29 17.34
N GLN A 67 6.16 -14.86 17.56
CA GLN A 67 4.90 -14.09 17.55
C GLN A 67 4.85 -13.06 18.70
N LEU A 68 5.44 -13.38 19.87
CA LEU A 68 5.59 -12.44 20.98
C LEU A 68 6.54 -11.31 20.63
N GLN A 69 7.68 -11.59 19.98
CA GLN A 69 8.60 -10.55 19.48
C GLN A 69 7.91 -9.57 18.53
N TRP A 70 7.13 -10.08 17.56
CA TRP A 70 6.31 -9.23 16.70
C TRP A 70 5.31 -8.38 17.49
N SER A 71 4.71 -8.94 18.54
CA SER A 71 3.76 -8.22 19.40
C SER A 71 4.43 -7.11 20.20
N ASP A 72 5.65 -7.33 20.67
CA ASP A 72 6.45 -6.30 21.35
C ASP A 72 6.83 -5.16 20.40
N PHE A 73 7.31 -5.47 19.20
CA PHE A 73 7.64 -4.44 18.19
C PHE A 73 6.41 -3.65 17.72
N ALA A 74 5.24 -4.29 17.66
CA ALA A 74 4.03 -3.63 17.23
C ALA A 74 3.53 -2.55 18.22
N LYS A 75 3.96 -2.58 19.49
CA LYS A 75 3.60 -1.56 20.50
C LYS A 75 4.04 -0.15 20.10
N GLY A 76 5.14 -0.03 19.35
CA GLY A 76 5.64 1.25 18.84
C GLY A 76 4.92 1.77 17.60
N VAL A 77 3.92 1.05 17.08
CA VAL A 77 3.25 1.38 15.81
C VAL A 77 1.81 1.83 16.06
N THR A 78 1.57 3.14 15.92
CA THR A 78 0.27 3.76 16.14
C THR A 78 -0.82 3.14 15.26
N ALA A 79 -1.95 2.80 15.87
CA ALA A 79 -3.11 2.30 15.15
C ALA A 79 -3.86 3.47 14.48
N HIS A 80 -4.05 3.38 13.16
CA HIS A 80 -4.93 4.31 12.42
C HIS A 80 -6.42 3.95 12.54
N ARG A 81 -6.84 3.28 13.63
CA ARG A 81 -8.24 2.93 13.89
C ARG A 81 -8.77 3.74 15.07
N PRO A 82 -10.05 4.16 15.05
CA PRO A 82 -10.69 4.76 16.20
C PRO A 82 -10.60 3.84 17.44
N PRO A 83 -10.49 4.40 18.66
CA PRO A 83 -10.34 5.82 18.94
C PRO A 83 -8.91 6.32 18.61
N PHE A 84 -8.80 7.46 17.92
CA PHE A 84 -7.54 8.06 17.45
C PHE A 84 -6.77 8.77 18.58
N LEU A 85 -6.75 8.19 19.77
CA LEU A 85 -6.12 8.76 20.95
C LEU A 85 -4.60 8.56 20.96
N ASN A 86 -4.00 8.03 19.90
CA ASN A 86 -2.59 7.62 19.80
C ASN A 86 -2.11 6.64 20.91
N GLU A 87 -2.99 6.21 21.79
CA GLU A 87 -2.74 5.20 22.84
C GLU A 87 -2.83 3.76 22.33
N ASN A 88 -3.44 3.56 21.16
CA ASN A 88 -3.63 2.25 20.55
C ASN A 88 -2.52 1.94 19.54
N HIS A 89 -2.09 0.69 19.54
CA HIS A 89 -1.11 0.17 18.60
C HIS A 89 -1.67 -1.00 17.78
N ILE A 90 -1.03 -1.34 16.65
CA ILE A 90 -1.42 -2.52 15.89
C ILE A 90 -0.98 -3.81 16.61
N SER A 91 -1.55 -4.95 16.23
CA SER A 91 -1.08 -6.25 16.74
C SER A 91 0.19 -6.70 16.03
N GLY A 92 0.99 -7.57 16.68
CA GLY A 92 2.15 -8.21 16.06
C GLY A 92 1.80 -8.95 14.77
N TYR A 93 0.63 -9.61 14.75
CA TYR A 93 0.07 -10.22 13.54
C TYR A 93 -0.09 -9.21 12.39
N ASN A 94 -0.64 -8.02 12.64
CA ASN A 94 -0.82 -7.00 11.61
C ASN A 94 0.52 -6.44 11.13
N LEU A 95 1.49 -6.27 12.03
CA LEU A 95 2.83 -5.83 11.67
C LEU A 95 3.54 -6.87 10.78
N PHE A 96 3.49 -8.15 11.15
CA PHE A 96 3.99 -9.26 10.34
C PHE A 96 3.34 -9.31 8.95
N VAL A 97 2.00 -9.27 8.90
CA VAL A 97 1.27 -9.31 7.62
C VAL A 97 1.63 -8.10 6.76
N SER A 98 1.85 -6.92 7.36
CA SER A 98 2.32 -5.75 6.64
C SER A 98 3.71 -5.95 6.02
N ALA A 99 4.67 -6.46 6.80
CA ALA A 99 6.01 -6.79 6.30
C ALA A 99 5.97 -7.81 5.15
N TYR A 100 5.21 -8.89 5.34
CA TYR A 100 5.05 -9.94 4.33
C TYR A 100 4.52 -9.39 3.00
N HIS A 101 3.47 -8.56 3.06
CA HIS A 101 2.91 -7.91 1.87
C HIS A 101 3.89 -6.96 1.19
N GLY A 102 4.74 -6.26 1.96
CA GLY A 102 5.78 -5.43 1.38
C GLY A 102 6.81 -6.25 0.63
N PHE A 103 7.31 -7.35 1.22
CA PHE A 103 8.22 -8.27 0.53
C PHE A 103 7.63 -8.90 -0.72
N ALA A 104 6.35 -9.30 -0.68
CA ALA A 104 5.64 -9.75 -1.87
C ALA A 104 5.55 -8.65 -2.94
N SER A 105 5.29 -7.40 -2.53
CA SER A 105 5.25 -6.23 -3.43
C SER A 105 6.62 -5.90 -4.03
N LEU A 106 7.71 -6.21 -3.32
CA LEU A 106 9.09 -6.05 -3.77
C LEU A 106 9.54 -7.14 -4.75
N GLY A 107 8.76 -8.21 -4.90
CA GLY A 107 9.11 -9.39 -5.70
C GLY A 107 10.05 -10.38 -5.01
N ASN A 108 10.28 -10.22 -3.70
CA ASN A 108 11.09 -11.12 -2.87
C ASN A 108 10.24 -11.68 -1.73
N GLU A 109 9.16 -12.38 -2.06
CA GLU A 109 8.24 -12.93 -1.05
C GLU A 109 8.92 -14.00 -0.19
N HIS A 110 8.93 -13.79 1.13
CA HIS A 110 9.45 -14.74 2.11
C HIS A 110 8.83 -14.47 3.48
N VAL A 111 9.10 -15.34 4.46
CA VAL A 111 8.69 -15.13 5.85
C VAL A 111 9.58 -14.05 6.48
N PRO A 112 9.05 -12.87 6.83
CA PRO A 112 9.85 -11.78 7.38
C PRO A 112 10.39 -12.15 8.76
N THR A 113 11.61 -11.68 9.06
CA THR A 113 12.19 -11.74 10.41
C THR A 113 11.66 -10.56 11.24
N PRO A 114 11.30 -10.74 12.52
CA PRO A 114 10.86 -9.64 13.38
C PRO A 114 11.87 -8.49 13.41
N LYS A 115 11.41 -7.27 13.12
CA LYS A 115 12.18 -6.04 13.32
C LYS A 115 11.28 -4.92 13.88
N PRO A 116 11.80 -4.01 14.72
CA PRO A 116 11.06 -2.81 15.11
C PRO A 116 10.66 -1.99 13.88
N PHE A 117 9.50 -1.34 13.94
CA PHE A 117 9.14 -0.34 12.95
C PHE A 117 9.96 0.93 13.20
N GLU A 118 10.58 1.44 12.15
CA GLU A 118 11.30 2.71 12.15
C GLU A 118 10.51 3.71 11.33
N GLU A 119 10.52 4.98 11.74
CA GLU A 119 9.91 6.03 10.95
C GLU A 119 10.63 6.17 9.62
N PHE A 120 9.85 6.26 8.53
CA PHE A 120 10.42 6.39 7.21
C PHE A 120 11.00 7.79 7.01
N PRO A 121 12.13 7.92 6.30
CA PRO A 121 12.68 9.22 5.96
C PRO A 121 11.66 10.06 5.17
N PRO A 122 11.66 11.39 5.34
CA PRO A 122 10.96 12.28 4.43
C PRO A 122 11.43 12.04 3.00
N PHE A 123 10.52 12.08 2.04
CA PHE A 123 10.84 11.77 0.65
C PHE A 123 9.91 12.55 -0.27
N ASP A 124 10.35 12.87 -1.49
CA ASP A 124 9.50 13.51 -2.50
C ASP A 124 9.87 13.03 -3.89
N ALA A 125 8.90 13.02 -4.81
CA ALA A 125 9.11 12.59 -6.19
C ALA A 125 8.56 13.61 -7.18
N GLU A 126 9.37 13.93 -8.19
CA GLU A 126 9.03 14.85 -9.27
C GLU A 126 9.05 14.10 -10.60
N PHE A 127 8.05 14.36 -11.45
CA PHE A 127 7.98 13.78 -12.79
C PHE A 127 9.03 14.43 -13.70
N ILE A 128 9.81 13.61 -14.41
CA ILE A 128 10.83 14.07 -15.36
C ILE A 128 10.31 13.95 -16.79
N SER A 129 9.97 12.72 -17.19
CA SER A 129 9.65 12.40 -18.57
C SER A 129 8.85 11.12 -18.68
N ALA A 130 8.22 10.94 -19.84
CA ALA A 130 7.58 9.71 -20.25
C ALA A 130 7.91 9.46 -21.72
N GLN A 131 8.19 8.21 -22.07
CA GLN A 131 8.52 7.81 -23.45
C GLN A 131 8.04 6.40 -23.73
N VAL A 132 7.68 6.14 -24.98
CA VAL A 132 7.32 4.79 -25.44
C VAL A 132 8.60 4.00 -25.74
N VAL A 133 8.66 2.76 -25.25
CA VAL A 133 9.78 1.83 -25.42
C VAL A 133 9.24 0.52 -25.99
N GLY A 134 9.96 -0.08 -26.95
CA GLY A 134 9.56 -1.37 -27.53
C GLY A 134 8.17 -1.36 -28.18
N GLU A 135 7.79 -0.23 -28.80
CA GLU A 135 6.54 0.02 -29.53
C GLU A 135 5.25 0.12 -28.68
N SER A 136 5.15 -0.56 -27.54
CA SER A 136 3.91 -0.65 -26.76
C SER A 136 4.01 -0.24 -25.29
N ASP A 137 5.21 -0.19 -24.73
CA ASP A 137 5.42 -0.03 -23.30
C ASP A 137 5.72 1.42 -22.96
N LEU A 138 5.16 1.92 -21.87
CA LEU A 138 5.42 3.28 -21.41
C LEU A 138 6.44 3.28 -20.28
N LEU A 139 7.57 3.95 -20.49
CA LEU A 139 8.58 4.21 -19.47
C LEU A 139 8.39 5.63 -18.95
N MET A 140 8.14 5.78 -17.65
CA MET A 140 8.09 7.09 -16.99
C MET A 140 9.24 7.22 -16.00
N GLN A 141 9.92 8.37 -16.01
CA GLN A 141 11.04 8.66 -15.12
C GLN A 141 10.66 9.72 -14.10
N PHE A 142 11.14 9.54 -12.88
CA PHE A 142 10.94 10.45 -11.76
C PHE A 142 12.24 10.71 -11.03
N SER A 143 12.43 11.95 -10.59
CA SER A 143 13.45 12.33 -9.63
C SER A 143 12.91 12.01 -8.24
N LEU A 144 13.59 11.18 -7.47
CA LEU A 144 13.21 10.79 -6.11
C LEU A 144 14.27 11.30 -5.13
N SER A 145 13.85 12.14 -4.21
CA SER A 145 14.66 12.59 -3.08
C SER A 145 14.25 11.85 -1.81
N VAL A 146 15.21 11.29 -1.08
CA VAL A 146 14.98 10.64 0.23
C VAL A 146 15.90 11.27 1.27
N TYR A 147 15.36 12.01 2.22
CA TYR A 147 16.13 12.89 3.11
C TYR A 147 16.47 12.21 4.44
N GLY A 148 17.57 12.62 5.07
CA GLY A 148 17.90 12.19 6.44
C GLY A 148 18.32 10.72 6.58
N THR A 149 18.75 10.07 5.50
CA THR A 149 19.25 8.69 5.52
C THR A 149 20.58 8.58 4.77
N GLY A 150 21.51 7.77 5.30
CA GLY A 150 22.75 7.40 4.61
C GLY A 150 22.57 6.27 3.59
N GLU A 151 21.40 5.63 3.57
CA GLU A 151 21.11 4.45 2.73
C GLU A 151 19.86 4.68 1.87
N PRO A 152 19.84 5.66 0.95
CA PRO A 152 18.64 5.98 0.16
C PRO A 152 18.15 4.80 -0.70
N LEU A 153 19.04 3.90 -1.12
CA LEU A 153 18.74 2.69 -1.91
C LEU A 153 18.06 1.57 -1.10
N ARG A 154 18.02 1.68 0.25
CA ARG A 154 17.23 0.78 1.10
C ARG A 154 15.74 0.86 0.76
N TYR A 155 15.27 2.02 0.31
CA TYR A 155 13.86 2.29 0.08
C TYR A 155 13.53 2.22 -1.41
N ARG A 156 12.51 1.44 -1.79
CA ARG A 156 12.02 1.33 -3.16
C ARG A 156 10.62 1.92 -3.28
N THR A 157 10.30 2.56 -4.39
CA THR A 157 9.01 3.26 -4.53
C THR A 157 7.95 2.35 -5.14
N LEU A 158 6.80 2.23 -4.49
CA LEU A 158 5.61 1.63 -5.06
C LEU A 158 4.67 2.74 -5.53
N GLY A 159 4.43 2.80 -6.84
CA GLY A 159 3.51 3.75 -7.46
C GLY A 159 2.16 3.10 -7.74
N LYS A 160 1.07 3.73 -7.28
CA LYS A 160 -0.27 3.48 -7.79
C LYS A 160 -0.54 4.50 -8.86
N ILE A 161 -0.57 4.08 -10.11
CA ILE A 161 -0.66 4.95 -11.26
C ILE A 161 -2.02 4.81 -11.92
N GLN A 162 -2.55 5.93 -12.42
CA GLN A 162 -3.63 5.96 -13.38
C GLN A 162 -3.31 7.01 -14.46
N LEU A 163 -3.42 6.62 -15.73
CA LEU A 163 -3.45 7.55 -16.84
C LEU A 163 -4.89 7.86 -17.22
N VAL A 164 -5.17 9.12 -17.52
CA VAL A 164 -6.48 9.59 -17.99
C VAL A 164 -6.30 10.62 -19.10
N ALA A 165 -7.38 10.89 -19.85
CA ALA A 165 -7.41 11.99 -20.79
C ALA A 165 -7.16 13.34 -20.07
N PRO A 166 -6.57 14.34 -20.75
CA PRO A 166 -6.28 15.64 -20.17
C PRO A 166 -7.48 16.26 -19.44
N GLY A 167 -7.24 16.78 -18.23
CA GLY A 167 -8.25 17.46 -17.42
C GLY A 167 -9.25 16.55 -16.69
N ARG A 168 -9.14 15.22 -16.84
CA ARG A 168 -9.95 14.27 -16.06
C ARG A 168 -9.39 14.10 -14.65
N GLY A 169 -10.28 13.86 -13.69
CA GLY A 169 -9.91 13.58 -12.31
C GLY A 169 -9.50 12.12 -12.06
N CYS A 170 -8.88 11.90 -10.89
CA CYS A 170 -8.44 10.58 -10.44
C CYS A 170 -9.62 9.69 -10.05
N HIS A 171 -9.61 8.43 -10.49
CA HIS A 171 -10.54 7.39 -10.07
C HIS A 171 -9.78 6.31 -9.27
N PRO A 172 -9.79 6.34 -7.92
CA PRO A 172 -8.96 5.45 -7.09
C PRO A 172 -9.09 3.95 -7.40
N GLY A 173 -10.28 3.48 -7.79
CA GLY A 173 -10.51 2.07 -8.19
C GLY A 173 -9.84 1.64 -9.50
N LYS A 174 -9.41 2.58 -10.35
CA LYS A 174 -8.72 2.32 -11.62
C LYS A 174 -7.20 2.44 -11.53
N MET A 175 -6.67 2.86 -10.38
CA MET A 175 -5.22 2.90 -10.18
C MET A 175 -4.64 1.48 -10.18
N ARG A 176 -3.42 1.33 -10.69
CA ARG A 176 -2.68 0.06 -10.77
C ARG A 176 -1.32 0.21 -10.10
N ASN A 177 -0.89 -0.82 -9.40
CA ASN A 177 0.39 -0.82 -8.70
C ASN A 177 1.52 -1.13 -9.68
N PHE A 178 2.59 -0.34 -9.63
CA PHE A 178 3.85 -0.54 -10.35
C PHE A 178 4.99 -0.32 -9.36
N LEU A 179 5.96 -1.22 -9.38
CA LEU A 179 7.16 -1.10 -8.56
C LEU A 179 8.22 -0.35 -9.36
N SER A 180 8.90 0.61 -8.75
CA SER A 180 9.93 1.38 -9.44
C SER A 180 11.17 0.53 -9.73
N ALA A 181 11.89 0.82 -10.80
CA ALA A 181 13.25 0.35 -11.04
C ALA A 181 14.22 1.52 -10.90
N GLU A 182 15.40 1.26 -10.33
CA GLU A 182 16.48 2.25 -10.28
C GLU A 182 17.10 2.37 -11.68
N VAL A 183 17.24 3.60 -12.18
CA VAL A 183 17.92 3.84 -13.47
C VAL A 183 19.45 3.85 -13.30
N GLN A 184 19.92 4.14 -12.09
CA GLN A 184 21.34 4.24 -11.77
C GLN A 184 21.68 3.34 -10.58
N SER A 185 22.85 2.69 -10.61
CA SER A 185 23.31 1.81 -9.53
C SER A 185 24.04 2.54 -8.40
N ALA A 186 24.47 3.78 -8.62
CA ALA A 186 25.20 4.56 -7.62
C ALA A 186 24.23 5.27 -6.65
N PRO A 187 24.55 5.34 -5.35
CA PRO A 187 23.73 6.06 -4.38
C PRO A 187 23.82 7.58 -4.62
N GLN A 188 22.86 8.11 -5.38
CA GLN A 188 22.65 9.55 -5.57
C GLN A 188 21.36 10.01 -4.88
N ASN A 189 21.28 11.30 -4.56
CA ASN A 189 20.10 11.91 -3.96
C ASN A 189 20.04 13.38 -4.40
N PRO A 190 19.08 13.78 -5.26
CA PRO A 190 18.03 12.96 -5.84
C PRO A 190 18.56 11.86 -6.76
N ARG A 191 17.78 10.78 -6.91
CA ARG A 191 18.06 9.70 -7.87
C ARG A 191 16.94 9.54 -8.87
N ILE A 192 17.24 8.95 -10.02
CA ILE A 192 16.24 8.69 -11.06
C ILE A 192 15.69 7.29 -10.89
N ILE A 193 14.38 7.21 -10.66
CA ILE A 193 13.61 5.97 -10.69
C ILE A 193 12.74 5.93 -11.93
N SER A 194 12.34 4.73 -12.34
CA SER A 194 11.44 4.52 -13.47
C SER A 194 10.28 3.60 -13.13
N PHE A 195 9.13 3.85 -13.76
CA PHE A 195 8.00 2.92 -13.79
C PHE A 195 7.74 2.51 -15.23
N THR A 196 7.63 1.21 -15.46
CA THR A 196 7.31 0.65 -16.77
C THR A 196 5.87 0.13 -16.75
N ILE A 197 5.06 0.60 -17.68
CA ILE A 197 3.68 0.17 -17.88
C ILE A 197 3.62 -0.57 -19.21
N SER A 198 3.60 -1.91 -19.13
CA SER A 198 3.49 -2.72 -20.33
C SER A 198 2.12 -2.57 -20.99
N ASN A 199 2.12 -2.44 -22.32
CA ASN A 199 0.92 -2.20 -23.13
C ASN A 199 0.02 -1.11 -22.53
N TYR A 200 0.58 0.07 -22.24
CA TYR A 200 -0.09 1.11 -21.44
C TYR A 200 -1.45 1.54 -22.01
N ARG A 201 -1.63 1.45 -23.33
CA ARG A 201 -2.88 1.75 -24.02
C ARG A 201 -4.02 0.83 -23.59
N ASP A 202 -3.73 -0.44 -23.35
CA ASP A 202 -4.73 -1.45 -22.96
C ASP A 202 -5.11 -1.36 -21.49
N VAL A 203 -4.19 -0.90 -20.63
CA VAL A 203 -4.39 -0.87 -19.17
C VAL A 203 -5.61 -0.02 -18.78
N TRP A 204 -5.80 1.10 -19.48
CA TRP A 204 -6.94 2.00 -19.28
C TRP A 204 -7.79 2.21 -20.54
N SER A 205 -7.48 1.51 -21.63
CA SER A 205 -8.12 1.66 -22.94
C SER A 205 -8.02 3.10 -23.45
N LEU A 206 -6.81 3.67 -23.43
CA LEU A 206 -6.51 5.04 -23.83
C LEU A 206 -5.37 5.07 -24.83
N ASP A 207 -5.64 5.62 -26.01
CA ASP A 207 -4.64 5.91 -27.03
C ASP A 207 -4.76 7.39 -27.41
N LEU A 208 -3.92 8.21 -26.78
CA LEU A 208 -3.99 9.67 -26.85
C LEU A 208 -2.57 10.22 -27.03
N PRO A 209 -2.42 11.41 -27.64
CA PRO A 209 -1.13 12.12 -27.71
C PRO A 209 -0.75 12.76 -26.37
N GLU A 210 -1.72 13.01 -25.49
CA GLU A 210 -1.54 13.66 -24.21
C GLU A 210 -2.28 12.92 -23.09
N PHE A 211 -1.69 12.94 -21.89
CA PHE A 211 -2.25 12.27 -20.71
C PHE A 211 -2.15 13.17 -19.48
N THR A 212 -3.09 12.99 -18.56
CA THR A 212 -2.92 13.37 -17.16
C THR A 212 -2.53 12.12 -16.37
N LEU A 213 -1.38 12.20 -15.70
CA LEU A 213 -0.89 11.22 -14.73
C LEU A 213 -1.49 11.52 -13.36
N HIS A 214 -2.07 10.50 -12.73
CA HIS A 214 -2.32 10.49 -11.28
C HIS A 214 -1.48 9.41 -10.63
N LEU A 215 -0.57 9.81 -9.76
CA LEU A 215 0.32 8.91 -9.02
C LEU A 215 0.06 9.04 -7.51
N ARG A 216 -0.19 7.91 -6.84
CA ARG A 216 -0.03 7.79 -5.38
C ARG A 216 1.16 6.92 -5.11
N TYR A 217 2.18 7.46 -4.45
CA TYR A 217 3.44 6.77 -4.27
C TYR A 217 3.82 6.67 -2.80
N LEU A 218 4.51 5.60 -2.45
CA LEU A 218 5.00 5.32 -1.10
C LEU A 218 6.36 4.63 -1.19
N LEU A 219 7.10 4.62 -0.09
CA LEU A 219 8.34 3.87 0.05
C LEU A 219 8.06 2.49 0.68
N LEU A 220 8.73 1.47 0.15
CA LEU A 220 8.89 0.14 0.70
C LEU A 220 10.33 -0.02 1.19
N ASP A 221 10.51 -0.53 2.40
CA ASP A 221 11.84 -0.83 2.93
C ASP A 221 12.26 -2.24 2.49
N ASN A 222 13.36 -2.35 1.74
CA ASN A 222 13.91 -3.61 1.24
C ASN A 222 14.41 -4.55 2.36
N ILE A 223 14.63 -4.04 3.57
CA ILE A 223 15.15 -4.82 4.70
C ILE A 223 14.04 -5.37 5.58
N THR A 224 12.95 -4.62 5.77
CA THR A 224 11.87 -4.99 6.69
C THR A 224 10.56 -5.37 6.00
N GLY A 225 10.38 -4.97 4.74
CA GLY A 225 9.10 -5.06 4.04
C GLY A 225 8.06 -4.06 4.56
N TYR A 226 8.42 -3.13 5.44
CA TYR A 226 7.49 -2.08 5.87
C TYR A 226 7.23 -1.07 4.77
N ARG A 227 6.21 -0.25 4.98
CA ARG A 227 5.80 0.80 4.06
C ARG A 227 5.30 2.02 4.81
N ASN A 228 5.46 3.19 4.20
CA ASN A 228 4.92 4.43 4.73
C ASN A 228 3.58 4.82 4.11
N LEU A 229 3.09 6.00 4.50
CA LEU A 229 1.89 6.61 3.94
C LEU A 229 2.15 7.12 2.53
N HIS A 230 1.08 7.16 1.74
CA HIS A 230 1.17 7.61 0.36
C HIS A 230 1.26 9.12 0.26
N LYS A 231 2.13 9.60 -0.61
CA LYS A 231 2.06 10.94 -1.21
C LYS A 231 1.29 10.86 -2.53
N SER A 232 0.83 12.01 -3.02
CA SER A 232 0.14 12.10 -4.30
C SER A 232 0.81 13.13 -5.19
N LEU A 233 0.88 12.83 -6.47
CA LEU A 233 1.36 13.71 -7.54
C LEU A 233 0.36 13.64 -8.69
N SER A 234 0.14 14.76 -9.36
CA SER A 234 -0.60 14.79 -10.62
C SER A 234 0.00 15.80 -11.56
N CYS A 235 0.20 15.41 -12.81
CA CYS A 235 0.76 16.26 -13.85
C CYS A 235 0.25 15.83 -15.22
N SER A 236 0.40 16.68 -16.21
CA SER A 236 0.13 16.34 -17.61
C SER A 236 1.43 16.16 -18.37
N PHE A 237 1.43 15.29 -19.37
CA PHE A 237 2.56 15.06 -20.26
C PHE A 237 2.06 14.64 -21.65
N SER A 238 2.93 14.79 -22.64
CA SER A 238 2.70 14.37 -24.03
C SER A 238 3.69 13.25 -24.39
N LEU A 239 3.29 12.39 -25.34
CA LEU A 239 4.11 11.28 -25.86
C LEU A 239 4.63 11.55 -27.27
#